data_AF-A0A0G0GZ76-F1
#
_entry.id   AF-A0A0G0GZ76-F1
#
_cell.length_a   1.000
_cell.length_b   1.000
_cell.length_c   1.000
_cell.angle_alpha   90.00
_cell.angle_beta   90.00
_cell.angle_gamma   90.00
#
_symmetry.space_group_name_H-M   'P 1'
#
loop_
_entity.id
_entity.type
_entity.pdbx_description
1 polymer ?
#
loop_
_entity_poly.entity_id
_entity_poly.type
_entity_poly.pdbx_seq_one_letter_code
_entity_poly.pdbx_strand_id
1 'polypeptide(L)'
;MLDNGFPFILQTEISSIYTDNSKGRKIHNVILAPNFDVVDQITEFLKSKGRVDYDGRPIFKLPCPELVEEMRKINEDIEIIPAHIWTPWFSLFGSMSGFNSV
;
A
#
# COMPACT_ATOMS: atom_id res chain seq x y z
N MET A 1 21.20 -6.18 -13.48
CA MET A 1 20.79 -7.40 -12.73
C MET A 1 21.79 -7.57 -11.60
N LEU A 2 21.35 -7.80 -10.37
CA LEU A 2 22.26 -7.98 -9.23
C LEU A 2 23.07 -9.28 -9.46
N ASP A 3 24.40 -9.19 -9.45
CA ASP A 3 25.36 -10.27 -9.79
C ASP A 3 25.39 -11.45 -8.78
N ASN A 4 24.43 -11.53 -7.86
CA ASN A 4 24.38 -12.53 -6.79
C ASN A 4 23.46 -13.73 -7.09
N GLY A 5 22.80 -13.76 -8.25
CA GLY A 5 22.00 -14.91 -8.71
C GLY A 5 20.66 -15.13 -7.98
N PHE A 6 20.27 -14.23 -7.10
CA PHE A 6 19.00 -14.33 -6.37
C PHE A 6 17.90 -13.50 -7.05
N PRO A 7 16.70 -14.08 -7.28
CA PRO A 7 15.57 -13.31 -7.78
C PRO A 7 15.02 -12.41 -6.67
N PHE A 8 14.75 -11.15 -7.03
CA PHE A 8 14.05 -10.17 -6.19
C PHE A 8 12.77 -9.73 -6.90
N ILE A 9 11.75 -9.37 -6.12
CA ILE A 9 10.50 -8.77 -6.61
C ILE A 9 10.44 -7.32 -6.15
N LEU A 10 9.95 -6.44 -7.01
CA LEU A 10 9.74 -5.03 -6.71
C LEU A 10 8.56 -4.90 -5.77
N GLN A 11 8.80 -4.39 -4.55
CA GLN A 11 7.76 -4.25 -3.55
C GLN A 11 7.95 -2.99 -2.71
N THR A 12 6.85 -2.50 -2.15
CA THR A 12 6.83 -1.51 -1.07
C THR A 12 5.66 -1.76 -0.13
N GLU A 13 5.75 -1.25 1.09
CA GLU A 13 4.62 -1.18 2.02
C GLU A 13 4.23 0.31 2.16
N ILE A 14 2.94 0.62 2.13
CA ILE A 14 2.43 1.97 2.42
C ILE A 14 1.45 1.95 3.59
N SER A 15 1.33 3.07 4.31
CA SER A 15 0.37 3.21 5.41
C SER A 15 -0.81 4.08 5.00
N SER A 16 -1.99 3.46 4.88
CA SER A 16 -3.26 4.16 4.69
C SER A 16 -3.82 4.61 6.03
N ILE A 17 -3.86 5.92 6.28
CA ILE A 17 -4.43 6.51 7.49
C ILE A 17 -5.54 7.49 7.12
N TYR A 18 -6.79 7.09 7.32
CA TYR A 18 -7.98 7.85 6.93
C TYR A 18 -9.11 7.64 7.94
N THR A 19 -10.13 8.50 7.89
CA THR A 19 -11.35 8.33 8.70
C THR A 19 -12.42 7.68 7.83
N ASP A 20 -13.03 6.61 8.33
CA ASP A 20 -14.17 5.95 7.72
C ASP A 20 -15.24 5.69 8.78
N ASN A 21 -16.50 6.02 8.48
CA ASN A 21 -17.63 5.87 9.38
C ASN A 21 -17.34 6.38 10.81
N SER A 22 -16.79 7.59 10.93
CA SER A 22 -16.35 8.24 12.18
C SER A 22 -15.21 7.55 12.96
N LYS A 23 -14.63 6.46 12.44
CA LYS A 23 -13.50 5.74 13.04
C LYS A 23 -12.21 5.98 12.24
N GLY A 24 -11.13 6.28 12.95
CA GLY A 24 -9.79 6.33 12.36
C GLY A 24 -9.32 4.94 11.95
N ARG A 25 -9.03 4.76 10.66
CA ARG A 25 -8.44 3.56 10.06
C ARG A 25 -6.96 3.79 9.87
N LYS A 26 -6.18 2.77 10.23
CA LYS A 26 -4.74 2.70 10.01
C LYS A 26 -4.47 1.30 9.50
N ILE A 27 -4.06 1.19 8.24
CA ILE A 27 -3.92 -0.09 7.55
C ILE A 27 -2.68 -0.04 6.67
N HIS A 28 -1.83 -1.03 6.79
CA HIS A 28 -0.70 -1.22 5.90
C HIS A 28 -1.09 -2.10 4.72
N ASN A 29 -0.58 -1.74 3.55
CA ASN A 29 -0.77 -2.50 2.32
C ASN A 29 0.59 -2.70 1.66
N VAL A 30 0.92 -3.95 1.33
CA VAL A 30 2.06 -4.30 0.49
C VAL A 30 1.61 -4.18 -0.96
N ILE A 31 2.45 -3.57 -1.80
CA ILE A 31 2.25 -3.42 -3.24
C ILE A 31 3.40 -4.15 -3.93
N LEU A 32 3.07 -5.06 -4.84
CA LEU A 32 4.01 -5.75 -5.71
C LEU A 32 3.87 -5.22 -7.13
N ALA A 33 4.98 -4.88 -7.77
CA ALA A 33 4.99 -4.33 -9.12
C ALA A 33 5.69 -5.28 -10.12
N PRO A 34 5.21 -5.38 -11.37
CA PRO A 34 5.75 -6.31 -12.36
C PRO A 34 7.09 -5.86 -12.96
N ASN A 35 7.35 -4.55 -13.03
CA ASN A 35 8.56 -3.97 -13.62
C ASN A 35 8.76 -2.51 -13.17
N PHE A 36 9.91 -1.92 -13.53
CA PHE A 36 10.28 -0.56 -13.12
C PHE A 36 9.43 0.54 -13.78
N ASP A 37 8.95 0.36 -15.02
CA ASP A 37 8.07 1.34 -15.67
C ASP A 37 6.74 1.49 -14.92
N VAL A 38 6.22 0.38 -14.36
CA VAL A 38 5.05 0.38 -13.50
C VAL A 38 5.38 0.99 -12.13
N VAL A 39 6.57 0.74 -11.57
CA VAL A 39 7.02 1.40 -10.32
C VAL A 39 7.06 2.92 -10.47
N ASP A 40 7.53 3.44 -11.61
CA ASP A 40 7.56 4.89 -11.86
C ASP A 40 6.14 5.48 -11.89
N GLN A 41 5.19 4.79 -12.52
CA GLN A 41 3.78 5.20 -12.54
C GLN A 41 3.13 5.17 -11.15
N ILE A 42 3.37 4.10 -10.37
CA ILE A 42 2.92 4.01 -8.97
C ILE A 42 3.51 5.16 -8.16
N THR A 43 4.81 5.43 -8.32
CA THR A 43 5.52 6.49 -7.60
C THR A 43 4.95 7.86 -7.95
N GLU A 44 4.64 8.14 -9.22
CA GLU A 44 4.05 9.40 -9.65
C GLU A 44 2.64 9.59 -9.09
N PHE A 45 1.82 8.54 -9.11
CA PHE A 45 0.52 8.56 -8.44
C PHE A 45 0.66 8.85 -6.94
N LEU A 46 1.57 8.16 -6.23
CA LEU A 46 1.76 8.36 -4.80
C LEU A 46 2.29 9.77 -4.46
N LYS A 47 3.17 10.35 -5.30
CA LYS A 47 3.62 11.75 -5.17
C LYS A 47 2.46 12.74 -5.26
N SER A 48 1.44 12.45 -6.08
CA SER A 48 0.24 13.30 -6.16
C SER A 48 -0.60 13.27 -4.88
N LYS A 49 -0.43 12.23 -4.03
CA LYS A 49 -1.17 12.04 -2.78
C LYS A 49 -0.38 12.46 -1.54
N GLY A 50 0.95 12.58 -1.61
CA GLY A 50 1.78 12.94 -0.46
C GLY A 50 3.28 12.83 -0.71
N ARG A 51 4.06 12.91 0.37
CA ARG A 51 5.53 12.78 0.32
C ARG A 51 5.95 11.31 0.29
N VAL A 52 6.92 11.00 -0.57
CA VAL A 52 7.51 9.66 -0.72
C VAL A 52 9.00 9.61 -0.37
N ASP A 53 9.60 10.78 -0.07
CA ASP A 53 11.04 11.00 0.04
C ASP A 53 11.58 10.95 1.48
N TYR A 54 10.72 10.73 2.48
CA TYR A 54 11.07 10.90 3.90
C TYR A 54 11.01 9.61 4.74
N ASP A 55 10.33 8.57 4.26
CA ASP A 55 10.09 7.30 4.97
C ASP A 55 10.05 6.15 3.97
N GLY A 56 10.62 5.00 4.33
CA GLY A 56 10.55 3.77 3.52
C GLY A 56 9.14 3.17 3.44
N ARG A 57 8.24 3.55 4.36
CA ARG A 57 6.79 3.31 4.32
C ARG A 57 6.06 4.65 4.36
N PRO A 58 5.84 5.29 3.21
CA PRO A 58 5.13 6.56 3.16
C PRO A 58 3.68 6.41 3.65
N ILE A 59 3.18 7.49 4.26
CA ILE A 59 1.85 7.55 4.87
C ILE A 59 0.94 8.41 4.02
N PHE A 60 -0.25 7.89 3.69
CA PHE A 60 -1.23 8.60 2.87
C PHE A 60 -2.60 8.63 3.53
N LYS A 61 -3.34 9.73 3.30
CA LYS A 61 -4.78 9.81 3.60
C LYS A 61 -5.62 9.20 2.46
N LEU A 62 -5.21 8.02 2.01
CA LEU A 62 -5.79 7.30 0.88
C LEU A 62 -6.59 6.08 1.37
N PRO A 63 -7.91 6.05 1.18
CA PRO A 63 -8.73 4.88 1.48
C PRO A 63 -8.25 3.62 0.75
N CYS A 64 -8.31 2.46 1.40
CA CYS A 64 -7.83 1.21 0.80
C CYS A 64 -8.56 0.82 -0.51
N PRO A 65 -9.90 0.98 -0.64
CA PRO A 65 -10.57 0.73 -1.91
C PRO A 65 -10.09 1.64 -3.05
N GLU A 66 -9.87 2.93 -2.77
CA GLU A 66 -9.33 3.88 -3.76
C GLU A 66 -7.91 3.50 -4.18
N LEU A 67 -7.06 3.08 -3.22
CA LEU A 67 -5.73 2.54 -3.55
C LEU A 67 -5.83 1.36 -4.54
N VAL A 68 -6.71 0.40 -4.26
CA VAL A 68 -6.89 -0.77 -5.14
C VAL A 68 -7.36 -0.37 -6.52
N GLU A 69 -8.35 0.52 -6.61
CA GLU A 69 -8.89 1.01 -7.87
C GLU A 69 -7.81 1.71 -8.70
N GLU A 70 -7.04 2.62 -8.09
CA GLU A 70 -5.99 3.38 -8.79
C GLU A 70 -4.83 2.51 -9.24
N MET A 71 -4.40 1.54 -8.42
CA MET A 71 -3.36 0.60 -8.86
C MET A 71 -3.84 -0.27 -10.03
N ARG A 72 -5.08 -0.76 -10.01
CA ARG A 72 -5.64 -1.53 -11.13
C ARG A 72 -5.79 -0.71 -12.41
N LYS A 73 -6.00 0.61 -12.32
CA LYS A 73 -5.96 1.53 -13.48
C LYS A 73 -4.55 1.67 -14.05
N ILE A 74 -3.52 1.67 -13.21
CA ILE A 74 -2.12 1.76 -13.65
C ILE A 74 -1.70 0.50 -14.39
N ASN A 75 -1.93 -0.67 -13.78
CA ASN A 75 -1.57 -1.95 -14.38
C ASN A 75 -2.34 -3.10 -13.69
N GLU A 76 -2.86 -4.05 -14.48
CA GLU A 76 -3.62 -5.18 -13.96
C GLU A 76 -2.78 -6.21 -13.20
N ASP A 77 -1.47 -6.27 -13.44
CA ASP A 77 -0.52 -7.18 -12.76
C ASP A 77 0.01 -6.62 -11.43
N ILE A 78 -0.40 -5.41 -11.01
CA ILE A 78 -0.09 -4.93 -9.66
C ILE A 78 -0.91 -5.74 -8.65
N GLU A 79 -0.20 -6.32 -7.68
CA GLU A 79 -0.83 -7.05 -6.59
C GLU A 79 -0.78 -6.24 -5.28
N ILE A 80 -1.89 -6.23 -4.55
CA ILE A 80 -2.04 -5.51 -3.30
C ILE A 80 -2.45 -6.49 -2.22
N ILE A 81 -1.64 -6.54 -1.16
CA ILE A 81 -1.83 -7.46 -0.05
C ILE A 81 -2.03 -6.63 1.22
N PRO A 82 -3.19 -6.71 1.90
CA PRO A 82 -3.35 -6.13 3.22
C PRO A 82 -2.32 -6.75 4.17
N ALA A 83 -1.42 -5.93 4.70
CA ALA A 83 -0.33 -6.44 5.52
C ALA A 83 -0.88 -6.92 6.87
N HIS A 84 -0.32 -8.04 7.34
CA HIS A 84 -0.45 -8.55 8.72
C HIS A 84 -1.84 -8.36 9.36
N ILE A 85 -2.89 -8.77 8.64
CA ILE A 85 -4.29 -8.36 8.86
C ILE A 85 -4.87 -8.52 10.28
N TRP A 86 -4.26 -9.31 11.15
CA TRP A 86 -4.72 -9.56 12.52
C TRP A 86 -3.86 -8.92 13.61
N THR A 87 -2.77 -8.22 13.30
CA THR A 87 -2.03 -7.52 14.36
C THR A 87 -2.91 -6.39 14.93
N PRO A 88 -2.83 -6.07 16.23
CA PRO A 88 -3.77 -5.13 16.85
C PRO A 88 -3.80 -3.74 16.21
N TRP A 89 -2.67 -3.31 15.63
CA TRP A 89 -2.43 -1.99 15.08
C TRP A 89 -2.11 -2.06 13.60
N PHE A 90 -2.45 -1.01 12.85
CA PHE A 90 -2.09 -0.85 11.43
C PHE A 90 -2.56 -1.99 10.50
N SER A 91 -3.67 -2.65 10.86
CA SER A 91 -4.13 -3.87 10.20
C SER A 91 -5.62 -3.83 9.87
N LEU A 92 -5.99 -4.57 8.82
CA LEU A 92 -7.36 -4.60 8.31
C LEU A 92 -8.37 -5.07 9.36
N PHE A 93 -8.05 -6.13 10.13
CA PHE A 93 -8.89 -6.68 11.19
C PHE A 93 -8.28 -6.47 12.60
N GLY A 94 -7.39 -5.49 12.75
CA GLY A 94 -6.76 -5.18 14.04
C GLY A 94 -7.73 -4.61 15.06
N SER A 95 -7.61 -5.01 16.33
CA SER A 95 -8.53 -4.62 17.41
C SER A 95 -8.57 -3.12 17.72
N MET A 96 -7.55 -2.35 17.35
CA MET A 96 -7.47 -0.92 17.68
C MET A 96 -8.13 -0.03 16.62
N SER A 97 -7.85 -0.26 15.33
CA SER A 97 -8.29 0.60 14.22
C SER A 97 -8.92 -0.14 13.04
N GLY A 98 -8.91 -1.47 13.05
CA GLY A 98 -9.40 -2.30 11.95
C GLY A 98 -10.92 -2.37 11.85
N PHE A 99 -11.37 -3.01 10.78
CA PHE A 99 -12.74 -3.36 10.46
C PHE A 99 -13.13 -4.68 11.14
N ASN A 100 -14.44 -4.88 11.35
CA ASN A 100 -14.98 -6.14 11.85
C ASN A 100 -15.48 -7.04 10.69
N SER A 101 -15.70 -6.46 9.51
CA SER A 101 -16.15 -7.11 8.28
C SER A 101 -15.77 -6.23 7.08
N VAL A 102 -15.59 -6.83 5.90
CA VAL A 102 -15.30 -6.16 4.62
C VAL A 102 -16.20 -6.72 3.51
#